data_AF-A0A194PUG0-F1
#
_entry.id   AF-A0A194PUG0-F1
#
_cell.length_a   1.000
_cell.length_b   1.000
_cell.length_c   1.000
_cell.angle_alpha   90.00
_cell.angle_beta   90.00
_cell.angle_gamma   90.00
#
_symmetry.space_group_name_H-M   'P 1'
#
loop_
_entity.id
_entity.type
_entity.pdbx_description
1 polymer ?
#
loop_
_entity_poly.entity_id
_entity_poly.type
_entity_poly.pdbx_seq_one_letter_code
_entity_poly.pdbx_strand_id
1 'polypeptide(L)'
;MTKSSTTVVQSHIGTINFPNPVNNIEAHFLYPKLVIIEDKRKVTIIDIECEFNNETSKSFVFDLDEDITDNILLEHLLWLTLKSYVLVVINIKTGTLVNIRFNNYANYKICQFYKHNNNLVLMSESGECLALPFSATQLDNYIKQSENEMIVTLEKLHISRSVLKSQETLTLLNELNAYVESGKVILQCSSTGVIDVLSTDALLEYIVPWTNSLIMANQSNMWMIDLRDFSTTYQFSNEASKYYPLKAVNKTFYYILWDKEQVQVKSASICHNENDESESSNNKVTSKTTQDNLKVQLNTIVSSAISNVKPAQLCILFISKSDLDLASICWLKYSEMRLQIQHNDIVNFLKAIPYNIKIGALIIWLNNFVPSILEENPFYVDLFVKWTTERIFYLEKSPYWPKIGVKFIQEIINVLETSIKTISIRPMSLDDLDILKDRINYIMELKEKYKINMLLSELSSQNPTEVAVIVLRRCYTEDLEEFLQNNLPSYATRHLFDLDDLLYSFIESEAAASGGSVDGVRLQLLLNAFRSNSNKLKCLLQVLKVLDVPWNSKILELAITAAASANTDFTVTDEDRILAQDIHIELNYAKVKKVVVQERWTFGFKKMAHRQVQGVVDV
;
A
#
# COMPACT_ATOMS: atom_id res chain seq x y z
N MET A 1 4.65 -41.68 9.60
CA MET A 1 5.21 -40.51 8.88
C MET A 1 6.72 -40.70 8.78
N THR A 2 7.19 -41.19 7.65
CA THR A 2 8.62 -41.29 7.34
C THR A 2 9.13 -39.89 7.04
N LYS A 3 10.10 -39.38 7.84
CA LYS A 3 10.79 -38.13 7.55
C LYS A 3 11.42 -38.25 6.16
N SER A 4 10.99 -37.44 5.18
CA SER A 4 11.74 -37.32 3.93
C SER A 4 13.06 -36.64 4.27
N SER A 5 14.14 -37.42 4.31
CA SER A 5 15.48 -36.88 4.49
C SER A 5 15.79 -35.98 3.29
N THR A 6 15.93 -34.68 3.52
CA THR A 6 16.39 -33.77 2.48
C THR A 6 17.85 -34.07 2.22
N THR A 7 18.18 -34.62 1.06
CA THR A 7 19.57 -34.90 0.69
C THR A 7 20.20 -33.63 0.14
N VAL A 8 21.13 -33.05 0.90
CA VAL A 8 21.95 -31.91 0.46
C VAL A 8 23.26 -32.45 -0.12
N VAL A 9 23.48 -32.19 -1.40
CA VAL A 9 24.75 -32.51 -2.08
C VAL A 9 25.63 -31.27 -2.03
N GLN A 10 26.85 -31.42 -1.52
CA GLN A 10 27.83 -30.35 -1.43
C GLN A 10 28.91 -30.54 -2.49
N SER A 11 29.27 -29.47 -3.18
CA SER A 11 30.32 -29.43 -4.19
C SER A 11 31.37 -28.38 -3.84
N HIS A 12 32.64 -28.76 -4.00
CA HIS A 12 33.75 -27.83 -3.95
C HIS A 12 33.88 -27.12 -5.30
N ILE A 13 33.89 -25.79 -5.29
CA ILE A 13 34.05 -24.98 -6.50
C ILE A 13 35.52 -24.65 -6.70
N GLY A 14 36.19 -24.19 -5.63
CA GLY A 14 37.61 -23.89 -5.70
C GLY A 14 38.18 -23.32 -4.41
N THR A 15 39.50 -23.11 -4.42
CA THR A 15 40.27 -22.63 -3.26
C THR A 15 41.11 -21.42 -3.65
N ILE A 16 41.11 -20.42 -2.78
CA ILE A 16 41.89 -19.20 -2.89
C ILE A 16 42.86 -19.19 -1.72
N ASN A 17 44.15 -19.20 -2.02
CA ASN A 17 45.19 -19.16 -0.99
C ASN A 17 45.58 -17.71 -0.71
N PHE A 18 45.66 -17.36 0.56
CA PHE A 18 46.17 -16.08 0.97
C PHE A 18 47.71 -16.10 0.97
N PRO A 19 48.37 -15.06 0.45
CA PRO A 19 49.82 -14.95 0.50
C PRO A 19 50.33 -14.75 1.95
N ASN A 20 49.48 -14.22 2.83
CA ASN A 20 49.77 -13.98 4.23
C ASN A 20 48.59 -14.45 5.10
N PRO A 21 48.82 -14.82 6.38
CA PRO A 21 47.74 -15.21 7.29
C PRO A 21 46.70 -14.09 7.50
N VAL A 22 45.44 -14.36 7.20
CA VAL A 22 44.31 -13.42 7.35
C VAL A 22 43.58 -13.68 8.66
N ASN A 23 43.25 -12.63 9.41
CA ASN A 23 42.57 -12.76 10.71
C ASN A 23 41.07 -12.54 10.62
N ASN A 24 40.61 -11.75 9.66
CA ASN A 24 39.21 -11.47 9.42
C ASN A 24 38.90 -11.43 7.93
N ILE A 25 37.76 -12.01 7.54
CA ILE A 25 37.21 -11.84 6.21
C ILE A 25 35.79 -11.31 6.27
N GLU A 26 35.45 -10.47 5.29
CA GLU A 26 34.08 -10.15 4.94
C GLU A 26 33.88 -10.51 3.47
N ALA A 27 32.69 -10.99 3.10
CA ALA A 27 32.43 -11.40 1.72
C ALA A 27 31.09 -10.90 1.22
N HIS A 28 31.07 -10.51 -0.06
CA HIS A 28 29.86 -10.13 -0.80
C HIS A 28 29.71 -10.97 -2.05
N PHE A 29 28.47 -11.29 -2.42
CA PHE A 29 28.19 -12.20 -3.52
C PHE A 29 27.15 -11.66 -4.50
N LEU A 30 27.55 -11.55 -5.77
CA LEU A 30 26.69 -11.25 -6.90
C LEU A 30 27.07 -12.19 -8.04
N TYR A 31 26.39 -13.34 -8.12
CA TYR A 31 26.71 -14.40 -9.07
C TYR A 31 26.94 -13.89 -10.52
N PRO A 32 28.04 -14.30 -11.18
CA PRO A 32 29.08 -15.23 -10.72
C PRO A 32 30.27 -14.56 -10.01
N LYS A 33 30.14 -13.31 -9.56
CA LYS A 33 31.21 -12.58 -8.85
C LYS A 33 31.16 -12.78 -7.34
N LEU A 34 32.31 -13.11 -6.78
CA LEU A 34 32.56 -13.16 -5.34
C LEU A 34 33.57 -12.06 -4.98
N VAL A 35 33.25 -11.26 -3.97
CA VAL A 35 34.13 -10.26 -3.39
C VAL A 35 34.55 -10.75 -2.00
N ILE A 36 35.85 -10.74 -1.72
CA ILE A 36 36.44 -11.05 -0.41
C ILE A 36 37.22 -9.82 0.05
N ILE A 37 36.93 -9.36 1.26
CA ILE A 37 37.65 -8.29 1.94
C ILE A 37 38.50 -8.92 3.04
N GLU A 38 39.82 -8.92 2.84
CA GLU A 38 40.82 -9.48 3.72
C GLU A 38 41.29 -8.40 4.72
N ASP A 39 41.17 -8.68 6.03
CA ASP A 39 41.62 -7.81 7.14
C ASP A 39 41.19 -6.34 6.99
N LYS A 40 39.99 -6.11 6.43
CA LYS A 40 39.43 -4.79 6.14
C LYS A 40 40.28 -3.90 5.23
N ARG A 41 41.19 -4.46 4.44
CA ARG A 41 42.12 -3.63 3.63
C ARG A 41 42.17 -4.05 2.17
N LYS A 42 42.28 -5.35 1.93
CA LYS A 42 42.47 -5.88 0.59
C LYS A 42 41.17 -6.45 0.05
N VAL A 43 40.74 -5.97 -1.11
CA VAL A 43 39.51 -6.40 -1.80
C VAL A 43 39.89 -7.27 -2.99
N THR A 44 39.50 -8.53 -2.94
CA THR A 44 39.72 -9.52 -4.00
C THR A 44 38.38 -9.86 -4.64
N ILE A 45 38.25 -9.64 -5.95
CA ILE A 45 37.05 -9.91 -6.75
C ILE A 45 37.35 -11.07 -7.70
N ILE A 46 36.56 -12.12 -7.63
CA ILE A 46 36.77 -13.36 -8.37
C ILE A 46 35.50 -13.72 -9.13
N ASP A 47 35.67 -14.18 -10.36
CA ASP A 47 34.60 -14.83 -11.12
C ASP A 47 34.61 -16.32 -10.85
N ILE A 48 33.63 -16.83 -10.10
CA ILE A 48 33.62 -18.24 -9.70
C ILE A 48 33.38 -19.19 -10.88
N GLU A 49 32.84 -18.71 -12.00
CA GLU A 49 32.68 -19.53 -13.22
C GLU A 49 33.95 -19.56 -14.06
N CYS A 50 34.72 -18.47 -14.13
CA CYS A 50 35.94 -18.43 -14.95
C CYS A 50 37.18 -18.92 -14.20
N GLU A 51 37.38 -18.47 -12.96
CA GLU A 51 38.63 -18.70 -12.19
C GLU A 51 38.89 -20.19 -11.97
N PHE A 52 37.85 -20.96 -11.69
CA PHE A 52 37.98 -22.38 -11.33
C PHE A 52 37.79 -23.33 -12.52
N ASN A 53 37.43 -22.81 -13.69
CA ASN A 53 37.33 -23.58 -14.94
C ASN A 53 38.54 -23.40 -15.87
N ASN A 54 39.63 -22.76 -15.41
CA ASN A 54 40.85 -22.46 -16.19
C ASN A 54 40.59 -21.63 -17.47
N GLU A 55 39.50 -20.86 -17.51
CA GLU A 55 39.33 -19.83 -18.53
C GLU A 55 40.15 -18.59 -18.14
N THR A 56 40.52 -17.72 -19.10
CA THR A 56 41.31 -16.51 -18.81
C THR A 56 40.61 -15.65 -17.76
N SER A 57 41.00 -15.81 -16.51
CA SER A 57 40.26 -15.29 -15.37
C SER A 57 40.54 -13.79 -15.21
N LYS A 58 39.47 -13.02 -15.05
CA LYS A 58 39.54 -11.62 -14.62
C LYS A 58 39.28 -11.58 -13.13
N SER A 59 40.28 -11.97 -12.34
CA SER A 59 40.33 -11.59 -10.93
C SER A 59 40.87 -10.17 -10.81
N PHE A 60 40.31 -9.40 -9.89
CA PHE A 60 40.76 -8.05 -9.57
C PHE A 60 41.16 -8.01 -8.12
N VAL A 61 42.33 -7.46 -7.83
CA VAL A 61 42.84 -7.31 -6.47
C VAL A 61 43.15 -5.84 -6.23
N PHE A 62 42.54 -5.27 -5.20
CA PHE A 62 42.76 -3.90 -4.76
C PHE A 62 43.31 -3.93 -3.33
N ASP A 63 44.57 -3.56 -3.17
CA ASP A 63 45.15 -3.31 -1.85
C ASP A 63 44.99 -1.81 -1.54
N LEU A 64 44.17 -1.50 -0.54
CA LEU A 64 43.86 -0.13 -0.17
C LEU A 64 44.91 0.39 0.83
N ASP A 65 45.21 1.68 0.74
CA ASP A 65 46.20 2.30 1.63
C ASP A 65 45.73 2.40 3.09
N GLU A 66 44.41 2.33 3.30
CA GLU A 66 43.74 2.50 4.59
C GLU A 66 42.71 1.41 4.86
N ASP A 67 42.42 1.19 6.14
CA ASP A 67 41.38 0.25 6.57
C ASP A 67 39.99 0.74 6.14
N ILE A 68 39.16 -0.19 5.69
CA ILE A 68 37.74 -0.04 5.40
C ILE A 68 36.99 0.00 6.73
N THR A 69 36.26 1.09 6.97
CA THR A 69 35.43 1.26 8.17
C THR A 69 34.01 0.76 7.96
N ASP A 70 33.48 0.88 6.75
CA ASP A 70 32.15 0.39 6.38
C ASP A 70 32.08 0.05 4.89
N ASN A 71 31.19 -0.87 4.52
CA ASN A 71 31.03 -1.31 3.14
C ASN A 71 29.62 -1.82 2.84
N ILE A 72 29.20 -1.69 1.59
CA ILE A 72 27.93 -2.25 1.11
C ILE A 72 28.02 -2.62 -0.37
N LEU A 73 27.48 -3.79 -0.73
CA LEU A 73 27.27 -4.16 -2.13
C LEU A 73 25.83 -3.80 -2.55
N LEU A 74 25.70 -2.84 -3.47
CA LEU A 74 24.42 -2.51 -4.09
C LEU A 74 24.51 -2.77 -5.60
N GLU A 75 23.67 -3.69 -6.08
CA GLU A 75 23.73 -4.20 -7.45
C GLU A 75 25.13 -4.76 -7.78
N HIS A 76 25.89 -4.12 -8.69
CA HIS A 76 27.27 -4.49 -9.03
C HIS A 76 28.31 -3.47 -8.58
N LEU A 77 27.94 -2.55 -7.68
CA LEU A 77 28.82 -1.52 -7.16
C LEU A 77 29.08 -1.77 -5.68
N LEU A 78 30.34 -2.04 -5.35
CA LEU A 78 30.82 -2.15 -3.98
C LEU A 78 31.24 -0.77 -3.51
N TRP A 79 30.53 -0.27 -2.50
CA TRP A 79 30.83 1.01 -1.86
C TRP A 79 31.64 0.75 -0.60
N LEU A 80 32.71 1.52 -0.44
CA LEU A 80 33.64 1.42 0.68
C LEU A 80 33.83 2.79 1.30
N THR A 81 33.86 2.85 2.63
CA THR A 81 34.32 4.01 3.39
C THR A 81 35.67 3.64 3.99
N LEU A 82 36.70 4.44 3.72
CA LEU A 82 38.02 4.30 4.33
C LEU A 82 38.10 5.05 5.66
N LYS A 83 39.11 4.75 6.47
CA LYS A 83 39.37 5.39 7.77
C LYS A 83 39.53 6.92 7.70
N SER A 84 40.01 7.45 6.58
CA SER A 84 40.04 8.89 6.27
C SER A 84 38.70 9.49 5.86
N TYR A 85 37.62 8.70 5.84
CA TYR A 85 36.30 9.05 5.29
C TYR A 85 36.29 9.26 3.77
N VAL A 86 37.36 8.86 3.08
CA VAL A 86 37.37 8.78 1.62
C VAL A 86 36.43 7.65 1.19
N LEU A 87 35.56 7.96 0.23
CA LEU A 87 34.64 7.00 -0.35
C LEU A 87 35.20 6.44 -1.64
N VAL A 88 35.17 5.12 -1.75
CA VAL A 88 35.65 4.39 -2.91
C VAL A 88 34.52 3.53 -3.43
N VAL A 89 34.35 3.53 -4.76
CA VAL A 89 33.39 2.65 -5.44
C VAL A 89 34.16 1.74 -6.37
N ILE A 90 33.91 0.44 -6.23
CA ILE A 90 34.46 -0.58 -7.12
C ILE A 90 33.31 -1.18 -7.92
N ASN A 91 33.38 -1.05 -9.24
CA ASN A 91 32.49 -1.79 -10.13
C ASN A 91 33.02 -3.22 -10.28
N ILE A 92 32.31 -4.18 -9.70
CA ILE A 92 32.79 -5.57 -9.59
C ILE A 92 32.72 -6.32 -10.93
N LYS A 93 31.98 -5.80 -11.92
CA LYS A 93 31.92 -6.39 -13.27
C LYS A 93 33.14 -5.99 -14.11
N THR A 94 33.54 -4.73 -14.02
CA THR A 94 34.63 -4.17 -14.83
C THR A 94 35.98 -4.16 -14.12
N GLY A 95 35.99 -4.27 -12.79
CA GLY A 95 37.21 -4.12 -11.99
C GLY A 95 37.72 -2.69 -11.96
N THR A 96 36.85 -1.69 -12.14
CA THR A 96 37.22 -0.28 -12.10
C THR A 96 36.96 0.29 -10.71
N LEU A 97 37.98 0.93 -10.13
CA LEU A 97 37.94 1.60 -8.85
C LEU A 97 37.93 3.11 -9.07
N VAL A 98 37.03 3.82 -8.40
CA VAL A 98 36.91 5.29 -8.49
C VAL A 98 36.71 5.87 -7.10
N ASN A 99 37.43 6.95 -6.81
CA ASN A 99 37.25 7.76 -5.61
C ASN A 99 36.09 8.73 -5.82
N ILE A 100 35.17 8.80 -4.85
CA ILE A 100 34.03 9.70 -4.88
C ILE A 100 34.35 10.95 -4.05
N ARG A 101 34.27 12.12 -4.68
CA ARG A 101 34.26 13.41 -3.99
C ARG A 101 32.91 14.09 -4.15
N PHE A 102 32.52 14.87 -3.16
CA PHE A 102 31.26 15.59 -3.18
C PHE A 102 31.47 17.07 -3.47
N ASN A 103 30.69 17.63 -4.40
CA ASN A 103 30.74 19.07 -4.69
C ASN A 103 29.97 19.90 -3.65
N ASN A 104 28.97 19.30 -3.02
CA ASN A 104 28.20 19.84 -1.93
C ASN A 104 28.43 19.00 -0.67
N TYR A 105 28.35 19.62 0.50
CA TYR A 105 28.60 18.95 1.77
C TYR A 105 29.99 18.30 1.89
N ALA A 106 31.02 18.84 1.22
CA ALA A 106 32.38 18.28 1.25
C ALA A 106 32.99 18.14 2.67
N ASN A 107 32.46 18.87 3.66
CA ASN A 107 32.86 18.77 5.06
C ASN A 107 32.23 17.58 5.80
N TYR A 108 31.26 16.88 5.19
CA TYR A 108 30.56 15.78 5.82
C TYR A 108 31.41 14.52 5.70
N LYS A 109 31.79 13.98 6.85
CA LYS A 109 32.48 12.70 6.97
C LYS A 109 31.46 11.59 6.90
N ILE A 110 31.31 10.98 5.72
CA ILE A 110 30.44 9.82 5.54
C ILE A 110 31.10 8.62 6.24
N CYS A 111 30.37 7.98 7.15
CA CYS A 111 30.91 6.89 7.95
C CYS A 111 30.13 5.59 7.83
N GLN A 112 28.87 5.64 7.36
CA GLN A 112 28.01 4.47 7.26
C GLN A 112 27.16 4.47 5.98
N PHE A 113 26.86 3.28 5.47
CA PHE A 113 25.96 3.03 4.35
C PHE A 113 24.70 2.29 4.81
N TYR A 114 23.58 2.62 4.17
CA TYR A 114 22.31 1.92 4.35
C TYR A 114 21.62 1.68 3.01
N LYS A 115 20.76 0.67 2.96
CA LYS A 115 19.93 0.37 1.79
C LYS A 115 18.46 0.66 2.10
N HIS A 116 17.91 1.73 1.52
CA HIS A 116 16.51 2.12 1.71
C HIS A 116 15.76 2.11 0.37
N ASN A 117 14.70 1.31 0.25
CA ASN A 117 13.91 1.14 -0.99
C ASN A 117 14.77 0.83 -2.23
N ASN A 118 15.78 -0.02 -2.04
CA ASN A 118 16.78 -0.37 -3.05
C ASN A 118 17.72 0.78 -3.50
N ASN A 119 17.71 1.91 -2.79
CA ASN A 119 18.64 3.02 -3.01
C ASN A 119 19.72 3.05 -1.93
N LEU A 120 20.90 3.56 -2.29
CA LEU A 120 21.98 3.82 -1.36
C LEU A 120 21.72 5.09 -0.56
N VAL A 121 21.78 4.97 0.77
CA VAL A 121 21.75 6.10 1.70
C VAL A 121 23.10 6.18 2.39
N LEU A 122 23.73 7.35 2.31
CA LEU A 122 24.99 7.69 2.96
C LEU A 122 24.68 8.39 4.28
N MET A 123 25.27 7.95 5.38
CA MET A 123 25.14 8.64 6.66
C MET A 123 26.46 9.26 7.10
N SER A 124 26.41 10.54 7.46
CA SER A 124 27.56 11.24 8.03
C SER A 124 27.75 10.93 9.52
N GLU A 125 28.94 11.23 10.04
CA GLU A 125 29.21 11.19 11.49
C GLU A 125 28.28 12.08 12.31
N SER A 126 27.80 13.18 11.72
CA SER A 126 26.81 14.06 12.36
C SER A 126 25.39 13.47 12.36
N GLY A 127 25.18 12.30 11.76
CA GLY A 127 23.89 11.61 11.65
C GLY A 127 23.03 12.09 10.49
N GLU A 128 23.56 12.90 9.59
CA GLU A 128 22.81 13.40 8.43
C GLU A 128 22.76 12.33 7.34
N CYS A 129 21.57 12.13 6.76
CA CYS A 129 21.34 11.13 5.72
C CYS A 129 21.32 11.79 4.34
N LEU A 130 22.08 11.25 3.41
CA LEU A 130 22.25 11.76 2.05
C LEU A 130 21.99 10.63 1.05
N ALA A 131 21.54 10.98 -0.16
CA ALA A 131 21.37 10.04 -1.26
C ALA A 131 22.03 10.54 -2.53
N LEU A 132 22.32 9.59 -3.40
CA LEU A 132 22.77 9.85 -4.76
C LEU A 132 21.55 10.04 -5.67
N PRO A 133 21.49 11.11 -6.48
CA PRO A 133 20.39 11.35 -7.40
C PRO A 133 20.47 10.48 -8.67
N PHE A 134 21.37 9.51 -8.72
CA PHE A 134 21.70 8.75 -9.92
C PHE A 134 21.21 7.30 -9.83
N SER A 135 20.75 6.76 -10.95
CA SER A 135 20.60 5.32 -11.11
C SER A 135 21.97 4.62 -11.23
N ALA A 136 22.01 3.32 -10.95
CA ALA A 136 23.24 2.52 -11.13
C ALA A 136 23.79 2.59 -12.57
N THR A 137 22.91 2.66 -13.56
CA THR A 137 23.28 2.78 -14.98
C THR A 137 23.93 4.12 -15.32
N GLN A 138 23.49 5.22 -14.70
CA GLN A 138 24.12 6.52 -14.84
C GLN A 138 25.50 6.52 -14.18
N LEU A 139 25.59 5.92 -12.99
CA LEU A 139 26.83 5.79 -12.25
C LEU A 139 27.87 4.97 -13.01
N ASP A 140 27.48 3.89 -13.69
CA ASP A 140 28.36 3.12 -14.56
C ASP A 140 28.98 3.96 -15.69
N ASN A 141 28.19 4.84 -16.30
CA ASN A 141 28.69 5.70 -17.37
C ASN A 141 29.70 6.72 -16.83
N TYR A 142 29.44 7.29 -15.65
CA TYR A 142 30.39 8.20 -15.00
C TYR A 142 31.67 7.48 -14.57
N ILE A 143 31.57 6.28 -13.99
CA ILE A 143 32.73 5.46 -13.61
C ILE A 143 33.60 5.16 -14.84
N LYS A 144 33.00 4.84 -15.99
CA LYS A 144 33.75 4.59 -17.24
C LYS A 144 34.44 5.83 -17.81
N GLN A 145 33.89 7.01 -17.55
CA GLN A 145 34.43 8.29 -18.04
C GLN A 145 35.45 8.92 -17.08
N SER A 146 35.48 8.49 -15.83
CA SER A 146 36.33 9.03 -14.78
C SER A 146 37.65 8.27 -14.73
N GLU A 147 38.78 8.98 -14.84
CA GLU A 147 40.09 8.30 -14.84
C GLU A 147 40.46 7.70 -13.49
N ASN A 148 40.03 8.32 -12.37
CA ASN A 148 40.27 7.84 -10.99
C ASN A 148 39.36 8.52 -9.94
N GLU A 149 38.83 9.70 -10.24
CA GLU A 149 38.04 10.50 -9.31
C GLU A 149 36.73 10.96 -9.97
N MET A 150 35.61 10.84 -9.25
CA MET A 150 34.29 11.27 -9.69
C MET A 150 33.72 12.27 -8.68
N ILE A 151 33.25 13.40 -9.20
CA ILE A 151 32.61 14.44 -8.39
C ILE A 151 31.08 14.28 -8.48
N VAL A 152 30.43 14.20 -7.32
CA VAL A 152 28.98 13.92 -7.20
C VAL A 152 28.28 14.99 -6.37
N THR A 153 27.07 15.36 -6.78
CA THR A 153 26.13 16.13 -5.97
C THR A 153 25.24 15.18 -5.18
N LEU A 154 25.15 15.36 -3.86
CA LEU A 154 24.27 14.61 -2.98
C LEU A 154 22.95 15.33 -2.70
N GLU A 155 21.89 14.57 -2.49
CA GLU A 155 20.59 15.07 -2.01
C GLU A 155 20.42 14.76 -0.53
N LYS A 156 19.92 15.74 0.25
CA LYS A 156 19.66 15.55 1.67
C LYS A 156 18.34 14.80 1.85
N LEU A 157 18.37 13.71 2.60
CA LEU A 157 17.20 12.90 2.93
C LEU A 157 16.71 13.20 4.35
N HIS A 158 15.40 13.41 4.49
CA HIS A 158 14.75 13.54 5.79
C HIS A 158 14.25 12.18 6.29
N ILE A 159 15.19 11.29 6.62
CA ILE A 159 14.89 9.95 7.14
C ILE A 159 15.40 9.84 8.58
N SER A 160 14.57 9.29 9.47
CA SER A 160 14.99 8.99 10.85
C SER A 160 15.96 7.81 10.89
N ARG A 161 17.01 7.92 11.71
CA ARG A 161 18.00 6.83 11.93
C ARG A 161 17.35 5.51 12.38
N SER A 162 16.21 5.58 13.08
CA SER A 162 15.47 4.39 13.51
C SER A 162 14.92 3.57 12.33
N VAL A 163 14.62 4.21 11.21
CA VAL A 163 14.07 3.56 9.99
C VAL A 163 15.18 2.86 9.19
N LEU A 164 16.42 3.34 9.27
CA LEU A 164 17.56 2.77 8.54
C LEU A 164 18.12 1.51 9.21
N LYS A 165 18.08 1.43 10.55
CA LYS A 165 18.58 0.26 11.29
C LYS A 165 17.75 -1.00 11.07
N SER A 166 16.49 -0.90 10.66
CA SER A 166 15.62 -2.06 10.45
C SER A 166 15.83 -2.78 9.12
N GLN A 167 16.85 -2.45 8.31
CA GLN A 167 16.94 -2.84 6.89
C GLN A 167 17.96 -3.94 6.55
N GLU A 168 18.64 -4.53 7.53
CA GLU A 168 19.25 -5.87 7.39
C GLU A 168 18.22 -7.00 7.65
N THR A 169 16.94 -6.69 7.52
CA THR A 169 15.84 -7.64 7.64
C THR A 169 15.74 -8.48 6.37
N LEU A 170 15.96 -9.79 6.49
CA LEU A 170 15.66 -10.73 5.40
C LEU A 170 14.16 -10.98 5.39
N THR A 171 13.47 -10.57 4.33
CA THR A 171 12.08 -10.97 4.12
C THR A 171 12.02 -12.45 3.74
N LEU A 172 11.53 -13.27 4.66
CA LEU A 172 11.18 -14.67 4.44
C LEU A 172 9.85 -14.79 3.69
N LEU A 173 9.49 -16.02 3.33
CA LEU A 173 8.17 -16.37 2.80
C LEU A 173 7.06 -15.83 3.73
N ASN A 174 6.03 -15.20 3.14
CA ASN A 174 4.81 -14.72 3.80
C ASN A 174 4.97 -13.52 4.76
N GLU A 175 5.64 -12.43 4.35
CA GLU A 175 5.65 -11.17 5.14
C GLU A 175 6.31 -11.31 6.54
N LEU A 176 7.15 -12.32 6.74
CA LEU A 176 7.93 -12.51 7.95
C LEU A 176 9.37 -12.06 7.70
N ASN A 177 9.85 -11.04 8.40
CA ASN A 177 11.24 -10.63 8.37
C ASN A 177 12.03 -11.42 9.43
N ALA A 178 13.23 -11.88 9.10
CA ALA A 178 14.15 -12.46 10.06
C ALA A 178 15.53 -11.81 9.99
N TYR A 179 16.15 -11.57 11.14
CA TYR A 179 17.50 -11.05 11.25
C TYR A 179 18.15 -11.52 12.54
N VAL A 180 19.48 -11.40 12.62
CA VAL A 180 20.23 -11.73 13.81
C VAL A 180 20.56 -10.43 14.54
N GLU A 181 20.17 -10.33 15.81
CA GLU A 181 20.54 -9.21 16.67
C GLU A 181 21.10 -9.76 17.98
N SER A 182 22.31 -9.32 18.34
CA SER A 182 23.00 -9.75 19.57
C SER A 182 23.08 -11.28 19.73
N GLY A 183 23.29 -12.01 18.62
CA GLY A 183 23.41 -13.46 18.61
C GLY A 183 22.09 -14.24 18.62
N LYS A 184 20.93 -13.56 18.62
CA LYS A 184 19.60 -14.18 18.61
C LYS A 184 18.88 -13.93 17.29
N VAL A 185 18.01 -14.83 16.88
CA VAL A 185 17.16 -14.63 15.70
C VAL A 185 15.91 -13.87 16.11
N ILE A 186 15.71 -12.72 15.49
CA ILE A 186 14.52 -11.88 15.64
C ILE A 186 13.61 -12.14 14.45
N LEU A 187 12.37 -12.50 14.71
CA LEU A 187 11.30 -12.62 13.71
C LEU A 187 10.36 -11.42 13.84
N GLN A 188 10.08 -10.74 12.74
CA GLN A 188 9.20 -9.58 12.72
C GLN A 188 8.15 -9.71 11.62
N CYS A 189 6.87 -9.67 11.96
CA CYS A 189 5.80 -9.64 10.96
C CYS A 189 5.76 -8.25 10.30
N SER A 190 5.89 -8.18 8.97
CA SER A 190 5.95 -6.91 8.25
C SER A 190 4.60 -6.17 8.20
N SER A 191 3.47 -6.88 8.31
CA SER A 191 2.13 -6.26 8.29
C SER A 191 1.65 -5.80 9.67
N THR A 192 2.03 -6.48 10.75
CA THR A 192 1.59 -6.14 12.12
C THR A 192 2.67 -5.46 12.96
N GLY A 193 3.94 -5.57 12.57
CA GLY A 193 5.08 -5.09 13.35
C GLY A 193 5.40 -5.93 14.59
N VAL A 194 4.68 -7.03 14.84
CA VAL A 194 4.92 -7.93 15.98
C VAL A 194 6.31 -8.54 15.84
N ILE A 195 7.07 -8.50 16.94
CA ILE A 195 8.43 -9.03 17.05
C ILE A 195 8.40 -10.23 17.99
N ASP A 196 9.03 -11.32 17.57
CA ASP A 196 9.32 -12.49 18.40
C ASP A 196 10.81 -12.80 18.36
N VAL A 197 11.34 -13.41 19.42
CA VAL A 197 12.77 -13.71 19.58
C VAL A 197 12.93 -15.21 19.74
N LEU A 198 13.51 -15.86 18.73
CA LEU A 198 13.84 -17.28 18.83
C LEU A 198 15.07 -17.43 19.72
N SER A 199 14.86 -18.10 20.85
CA SER A 199 15.96 -18.51 21.72
C SER A 199 16.74 -19.63 21.03
N THR A 200 18.02 -19.39 20.78
CA THR A 200 18.95 -20.36 20.22
C THR A 200 20.06 -20.61 21.23
N ASP A 201 20.46 -21.88 21.39
CA ASP A 201 21.51 -22.25 22.35
C ASP A 201 22.91 -21.77 21.90
N ALA A 202 23.05 -21.46 20.61
CA ALA A 202 24.27 -20.95 20.01
C ALA A 202 24.12 -19.48 19.62
N LEU A 203 25.16 -18.68 19.85
CA LEU A 203 25.24 -17.31 19.35
C LEU A 203 25.40 -17.36 17.83
N LEU A 204 24.35 -16.96 17.11
CA LEU A 204 24.33 -16.92 15.65
C LEU A 204 24.96 -15.62 15.14
N GLU A 205 25.62 -15.71 14.00
CA GLU A 205 26.20 -14.55 13.31
C GLU A 205 25.50 -14.28 11.99
N TYR A 206 25.03 -15.33 11.31
CA TYR A 206 24.47 -15.21 9.98
C TYR A 206 23.13 -15.93 9.86
N ILE A 207 22.28 -15.35 9.02
CA ILE A 207 21.02 -15.90 8.58
C ILE A 207 20.88 -15.68 7.08
N VAL A 208 20.54 -16.70 6.29
CA VAL A 208 20.40 -16.59 4.83
C VAL A 208 19.25 -17.47 4.35
N PRO A 209 18.28 -16.95 3.57
CA PRO A 209 17.19 -17.76 3.04
C PRO A 209 17.68 -18.68 1.91
N TRP A 210 17.20 -19.91 1.90
CA TRP A 210 17.42 -20.87 0.83
C TRP A 210 16.15 -21.68 0.54
N THR A 211 15.44 -21.32 -0.53
CA THR A 211 14.15 -21.92 -0.92
C THR A 211 13.10 -21.82 0.19
N ASN A 212 12.61 -22.94 0.74
CA ASN A 212 11.68 -23.00 1.87
C ASN A 212 12.39 -23.23 3.22
N SER A 213 13.71 -23.06 3.24
CA SER A 213 14.54 -23.29 4.40
C SER A 213 15.37 -22.05 4.72
N LEU A 214 15.86 -22.02 5.94
CA LEU A 214 16.68 -20.95 6.47
C LEU A 214 18.05 -21.52 6.82
N ILE A 215 19.10 -20.94 6.28
CA ILE A 215 20.46 -21.21 6.72
C ILE A 215 20.75 -20.33 7.92
N MET A 216 21.12 -20.95 9.03
CA MET A 216 21.65 -20.25 10.20
C MET A 216 23.10 -20.69 10.40
N ALA A 217 23.99 -19.76 10.69
CA ALA A 217 25.39 -20.08 10.93
C ALA A 217 25.97 -19.25 12.07
N ASN A 218 26.93 -19.86 12.75
CA ASN A 218 27.97 -19.17 13.50
C ASN A 218 29.33 -19.50 12.89
N GLN A 219 30.42 -19.04 13.49
CA GLN A 219 31.75 -19.30 12.93
C GLN A 219 32.03 -20.80 12.77
N SER A 220 31.56 -21.67 13.66
CA SER A 220 31.96 -23.08 13.68
C SER A 220 30.96 -24.02 13.00
N ASN A 221 29.68 -23.67 13.01
CA ASN A 221 28.57 -24.52 12.60
C ASN A 221 27.62 -23.80 11.66
N MET A 222 27.04 -24.56 10.74
CA MET A 222 26.00 -24.09 9.84
C MET A 222 24.90 -25.14 9.74
N TRP A 223 23.66 -24.69 9.81
CA TRP A 223 22.47 -25.52 9.81
C TRP A 223 21.47 -25.03 8.79
N MET A 224 20.73 -25.97 8.19
CA MET A 224 19.54 -25.72 7.39
C MET A 224 18.32 -26.06 8.23
N ILE A 225 17.39 -25.13 8.32
CA ILE A 225 16.17 -25.25 9.13
C ILE A 225 14.95 -25.13 8.22
N ASP A 226 13.98 -26.04 8.33
CA ASP A 226 12.70 -25.90 7.62
C ASP A 226 11.84 -24.85 8.33
N LEU A 227 11.33 -23.87 7.57
CA LEU A 227 10.52 -22.79 8.12
C LEU A 227 9.12 -23.24 8.58
N ARG A 228 8.67 -24.44 8.20
CA ARG A 228 7.33 -24.95 8.54
C ARG A 228 7.26 -25.51 9.95
N ASP A 229 8.31 -26.20 10.38
CA ASP A 229 8.36 -26.88 11.67
C ASP A 229 9.56 -26.47 12.54
N PHE A 230 10.38 -25.53 12.05
CA PHE A 230 11.60 -25.04 12.69
C PHE A 230 12.59 -26.15 13.06
N SER A 231 12.51 -27.30 12.37
CA SER A 231 13.42 -28.42 12.61
C SER A 231 14.68 -28.28 11.77
N THR A 232 15.82 -28.67 12.36
CA THR A 232 17.07 -28.80 11.60
C THR A 232 16.94 -29.95 10.61
N THR A 233 16.90 -29.61 9.32
CA THR A 233 16.79 -30.57 8.22
C THR A 233 18.16 -31.06 7.75
N TYR A 234 19.19 -30.24 7.90
CA TYR A 234 20.56 -30.60 7.55
C TYR A 234 21.56 -29.82 8.41
N GLN A 235 22.66 -30.47 8.77
CA GLN A 235 23.81 -29.83 9.42
C GLN A 235 25.03 -30.00 8.52
N PHE A 236 25.69 -28.89 8.21
CA PHE A 236 26.91 -28.92 7.42
C PHE A 236 28.06 -29.42 8.28
N SER A 237 28.83 -30.37 7.75
CA SER A 237 30.02 -30.90 8.42
C SER A 237 31.21 -29.98 8.22
N ASN A 238 31.91 -29.69 9.31
CA ASN A 238 33.11 -28.85 9.35
C ASN A 238 34.20 -29.54 10.14
N GLU A 239 35.42 -29.56 9.63
CA GLU A 239 36.53 -30.25 10.27
C GLU A 239 37.60 -29.31 10.84
N ALA A 240 37.63 -28.01 10.48
CA ALA A 240 38.56 -27.03 11.08
C ALA A 240 38.35 -25.56 10.69
N SER A 241 37.45 -25.23 9.76
CA SER A 241 37.37 -23.89 9.15
C SER A 241 36.24 -23.05 9.74
N LYS A 242 36.13 -21.78 9.38
CA LYS A 242 35.00 -20.92 9.73
C LYS A 242 33.99 -20.85 8.59
N TYR A 243 32.70 -20.89 8.90
CA TYR A 243 31.63 -20.71 7.91
C TYR A 243 31.36 -19.24 7.63
N TYR A 244 31.18 -18.92 6.35
CA TYR A 244 30.62 -17.64 5.90
C TYR A 244 29.56 -17.92 4.82
N PRO A 245 28.27 -17.93 5.18
CA PRO A 245 27.21 -18.15 4.20
C PRO A 245 27.09 -16.94 3.27
N LEU A 246 26.91 -17.18 1.96
CA LEU A 246 26.77 -16.11 0.98
C LEU A 246 25.30 -15.91 0.62
N LYS A 247 24.82 -16.61 -0.42
CA LYS A 247 23.46 -16.47 -0.92
C LYS A 247 23.04 -17.69 -1.73
N ALA A 248 21.74 -17.93 -1.78
CA ALA A 248 21.15 -18.85 -2.75
C ALA A 248 20.93 -18.16 -4.11
N VAL A 249 21.31 -18.86 -5.18
CA VAL A 249 21.03 -18.48 -6.56
C VAL A 249 20.36 -19.68 -7.22
N ASN A 250 19.11 -19.48 -7.65
CA ASN A 250 18.23 -20.56 -8.09
C ASN A 250 18.06 -21.63 -6.99
N LYS A 251 18.43 -22.89 -7.27
CA LYS A 251 18.37 -24.00 -6.31
C LYS A 251 19.71 -24.28 -5.60
N THR A 252 20.74 -23.49 -5.89
CA THR A 252 22.09 -23.71 -5.37
C THR A 252 22.42 -22.66 -4.33
N PHE A 253 22.82 -23.10 -3.14
CA PHE A 253 23.31 -22.25 -2.08
C PHE A 253 24.84 -22.17 -2.12
N TYR A 254 25.38 -20.96 -2.08
CA TYR A 254 26.82 -20.72 -2.07
C TYR A 254 27.27 -20.29 -0.69
N TYR A 255 28.42 -20.78 -0.27
CA TYR A 255 29.03 -20.43 1.00
C TYR A 255 30.55 -20.60 0.93
N ILE A 256 31.24 -19.99 1.88
CA ILE A 256 32.69 -20.06 2.02
C ILE A 256 33.04 -20.80 3.31
N LEU A 257 34.08 -21.62 3.22
CA LEU A 257 34.86 -22.04 4.38
C LEU A 257 36.18 -21.30 4.36
N TRP A 258 36.59 -20.74 5.48
CA TRP A 258 37.85 -20.01 5.53
C TRP A 258 38.65 -20.31 6.79
N ASP A 259 39.96 -20.24 6.66
CA ASP A 259 40.91 -20.26 7.75
C ASP A 259 41.94 -19.15 7.51
N LYS A 260 43.03 -19.13 8.29
CA LYS A 260 44.03 -18.07 8.15
C LYS A 260 44.77 -18.12 6.81
N GLU A 261 44.82 -19.28 6.15
CA GLU A 261 45.69 -19.52 4.99
C GLU A 261 44.89 -19.55 3.68
N GLN A 262 43.60 -19.91 3.73
CA GLN A 262 42.81 -20.08 2.51
C GLN A 262 41.31 -19.81 2.71
N VAL A 263 40.66 -19.55 1.57
CA VAL A 263 39.20 -19.53 1.40
C VAL A 263 38.80 -20.61 0.39
N GLN A 264 37.94 -21.53 0.82
CA GLN A 264 37.30 -22.51 -0.05
C GLN A 264 35.88 -22.05 -0.40
N VAL A 265 35.60 -21.91 -1.68
CA VAL A 265 34.27 -21.63 -2.20
C VAL A 265 33.54 -22.96 -2.41
N LYS A 266 32.37 -23.09 -1.79
CA LYS A 266 31.54 -24.28 -1.87
C LYS A 266 30.13 -23.93 -2.32
N SER A 267 29.47 -24.93 -2.91
CA SER A 267 28.05 -24.88 -3.21
C SER A 267 27.33 -26.08 -2.63
N ALA A 268 26.04 -25.91 -2.37
CA ALA A 268 25.14 -26.95 -1.93
C ALA A 268 23.87 -26.93 -2.78
N SER A 269 23.38 -28.10 -3.16
CA SER A 269 22.12 -28.26 -3.90
C SER A 269 21.25 -29.31 -3.20
N ILE A 270 19.93 -29.13 -3.28
CA ILE A 270 18.97 -30.07 -2.72
C ILE A 270 18.62 -31.09 -3.82
N CYS A 271 18.92 -32.37 -3.58
CA CYS A 271 18.50 -33.47 -4.43
C CYS A 271 17.22 -34.10 -3.86
N HIS A 272 16.17 -34.17 -4.69
CA HIS A 272 15.01 -34.98 -4.38
C HIS A 272 15.26 -36.39 -4.95
N ASN A 273 15.37 -37.39 -4.08
CA ASN A 273 15.37 -38.79 -4.51
C ASN A 273 13.94 -39.13 -4.94
N GLU A 274 13.68 -39.05 -6.24
CA GLU A 274 12.55 -39.77 -6.85
C GLU A 274 12.95 -41.24 -6.90
N ASN A 275 12.62 -41.98 -5.83
CA ASN A 275 12.54 -43.44 -5.90
C ASN A 275 11.24 -43.78 -6.64
N ASP A 276 11.29 -43.76 -7.97
CA ASP A 276 10.36 -44.56 -8.77
C ASP A 276 11.04 -45.90 -9.07
N GLU A 277 10.43 -46.95 -8.56
CA GLU A 277 10.76 -48.35 -8.84
C GLU A 277 10.70 -48.56 -10.37
N SER A 278 11.87 -48.61 -11.00
CA SER A 278 11.97 -49.06 -12.38
C SER A 278 11.81 -50.58 -12.40
N GLU A 279 10.58 -51.04 -12.63
CA GLU A 279 10.33 -52.39 -13.13
C GLU A 279 11.13 -52.61 -14.42
N SER A 280 11.90 -53.67 -14.38
CA SER A 280 12.60 -54.25 -15.52
C SER A 280 11.63 -54.55 -16.67
N SER A 281 11.95 -54.09 -17.87
CA SER A 281 11.66 -54.90 -19.06
C SER A 281 12.68 -54.65 -20.17
N ASN A 282 13.34 -55.75 -20.53
CA ASN A 282 14.04 -55.94 -21.80
C ASN A 282 13.09 -55.62 -22.96
N ASN A 283 13.53 -54.84 -23.96
CA ASN A 283 13.62 -55.32 -25.35
C ASN A 283 14.17 -54.27 -26.33
N LYS A 284 15.17 -54.73 -27.09
CA LYS A 284 15.47 -54.48 -28.51
C LYS A 284 15.22 -53.09 -29.11
N VAL A 285 16.36 -52.49 -29.47
CA VAL A 285 16.62 -51.64 -30.64
C VAL A 285 15.57 -51.78 -31.75
N THR A 286 14.81 -50.71 -31.98
CA THR A 286 14.40 -50.31 -33.33
C THR A 286 14.48 -48.78 -33.45
N SER A 287 15.24 -48.35 -34.45
CA SER A 287 15.46 -46.96 -34.84
C SER A 287 14.16 -46.28 -35.28
N LYS A 288 13.65 -45.35 -34.47
CA LYS A 288 12.69 -44.32 -34.93
C LYS A 288 13.00 -42.97 -34.30
N THR A 289 13.50 -42.09 -35.18
CA THR A 289 13.39 -40.62 -35.20
C THR A 289 13.55 -39.83 -33.90
N THR A 290 14.68 -39.14 -33.81
CA THR A 290 15.12 -38.13 -32.83
C THR A 290 14.11 -37.04 -32.47
N GLN A 291 13.06 -36.82 -33.27
CA GLN A 291 12.03 -35.82 -32.99
C GLN A 291 10.97 -36.25 -31.97
N ASP A 292 10.58 -37.53 -31.94
CA ASP A 292 9.55 -38.00 -30.99
C ASP A 292 10.16 -38.16 -29.59
N ASN A 293 11.42 -38.58 -29.51
CA ASN A 293 12.17 -38.58 -28.25
C ASN A 293 12.39 -37.15 -27.72
N LEU A 294 12.64 -36.16 -28.58
CA LEU A 294 12.71 -34.75 -28.17
C LEU A 294 11.34 -34.22 -27.72
N LYS A 295 10.24 -34.60 -28.37
CA LYS A 295 8.88 -34.22 -27.95
C LYS A 295 8.49 -34.84 -26.62
N VAL A 296 8.83 -36.11 -26.42
CA VAL A 296 8.61 -36.82 -25.16
C VAL A 296 9.50 -36.22 -24.08
N GLN A 297 10.80 -36.00 -24.32
CA GLN A 297 11.70 -35.34 -23.37
C GLN A 297 11.30 -33.90 -23.07
N LEU A 298 10.85 -33.12 -24.07
CA LEU A 298 10.33 -31.76 -23.86
C LEU A 298 9.04 -31.80 -23.06
N ASN A 299 8.13 -32.73 -23.33
CA ASN A 299 6.92 -32.93 -22.53
C ASN A 299 7.25 -33.40 -21.12
N THR A 300 8.27 -34.24 -20.92
CA THR A 300 8.76 -34.68 -19.59
C THR A 300 9.44 -33.54 -18.83
N ILE A 301 10.21 -32.68 -19.51
CA ILE A 301 10.84 -31.48 -18.93
C ILE A 301 9.79 -30.40 -18.63
N VAL A 302 8.78 -30.24 -19.50
CA VAL A 302 7.67 -29.31 -19.28
C VAL A 302 6.77 -29.83 -18.16
N SER A 303 6.48 -31.13 -18.10
CA SER A 303 5.72 -31.71 -16.98
C SER A 303 6.51 -31.75 -15.68
N SER A 304 7.84 -31.92 -15.71
CA SER A 304 8.70 -31.81 -14.51
C SER A 304 8.98 -30.36 -14.08
N ALA A 305 8.92 -29.40 -15.00
CA ALA A 305 8.95 -27.97 -14.69
C ALA A 305 7.60 -27.49 -14.13
N ILE A 306 6.48 -28.02 -14.63
CA ILE A 306 5.12 -27.75 -14.12
C ILE A 306 4.86 -28.49 -12.80
N SER A 307 5.49 -29.64 -12.54
CA SER A 307 5.36 -30.34 -11.25
C SER A 307 6.07 -29.62 -10.09
N ASN A 308 7.09 -28.79 -10.40
CA ASN A 308 7.88 -28.05 -9.41
C ASN A 308 7.35 -26.64 -9.09
N VAL A 309 6.44 -26.09 -9.89
CA VAL A 309 5.74 -24.83 -9.58
C VAL A 309 4.27 -25.16 -9.45
N LYS A 310 3.72 -25.07 -8.23
CA LYS A 310 2.29 -25.31 -8.01
C LYS A 310 1.52 -24.46 -9.03
N PRO A 311 0.61 -25.00 -9.86
CA PRO A 311 -0.03 -24.22 -10.92
C PRO A 311 -0.77 -22.98 -10.37
N ALA A 312 -1.22 -23.04 -9.10
CA ALA A 312 -1.70 -21.88 -8.35
C ALA A 312 -0.69 -20.72 -8.28
N GLN A 313 0.60 -20.98 -8.06
CA GLN A 313 1.66 -19.96 -8.05
C GLN A 313 1.89 -19.35 -9.44
N LEU A 314 1.77 -20.15 -10.51
CA LEU A 314 1.83 -19.63 -11.88
C LEU A 314 0.65 -18.71 -12.18
N CYS A 315 -0.56 -19.11 -11.80
CA CYS A 315 -1.75 -18.26 -11.90
C CYS A 315 -1.56 -16.94 -11.14
N ILE A 316 -1.10 -16.97 -9.88
CA ILE A 316 -0.81 -15.76 -9.09
C ILE A 316 0.23 -14.88 -9.79
N LEU A 317 1.29 -15.46 -10.33
CA LEU A 317 2.33 -14.73 -11.05
C LEU A 317 1.75 -14.00 -12.28
N PHE A 318 0.96 -14.68 -13.11
CA PHE A 318 0.35 -14.05 -14.30
C PHE A 318 -0.67 -12.97 -13.92
N ILE A 319 -1.51 -13.21 -12.91
CA ILE A 319 -2.44 -12.21 -12.38
C ILE A 319 -1.68 -10.96 -11.91
N SER A 320 -0.60 -11.13 -11.14
CA SER A 320 0.20 -10.01 -10.62
C SER A 320 0.86 -9.19 -11.72
N LYS A 321 1.17 -9.82 -12.86
CA LYS A 321 1.72 -9.17 -14.06
C LYS A 321 0.64 -8.58 -14.98
N SER A 322 -0.63 -8.60 -14.57
CA SER A 322 -1.79 -8.16 -15.37
C SER A 322 -2.03 -8.97 -16.65
N ASP A 323 -1.48 -10.19 -16.74
CA ASP A 323 -1.68 -11.11 -17.87
C ASP A 323 -2.81 -12.10 -17.57
N LEU A 324 -4.04 -11.59 -17.61
CA LEU A 324 -5.24 -12.34 -17.22
C LEU A 324 -5.66 -13.42 -18.24
N ASP A 325 -5.22 -13.31 -19.49
CA ASP A 325 -5.49 -14.30 -20.52
C ASP A 325 -4.67 -15.58 -20.24
N LEU A 326 -3.37 -15.42 -19.97
CA LEU A 326 -2.52 -16.56 -19.56
C LEU A 326 -2.95 -17.11 -18.20
N ALA A 327 -3.32 -16.24 -17.24
CA ALA A 327 -3.87 -16.70 -15.97
C ALA A 327 -5.11 -17.57 -16.18
N SER A 328 -6.05 -17.16 -17.05
CA SER A 328 -7.27 -17.92 -17.37
C SER A 328 -6.94 -19.31 -17.93
N ILE A 329 -5.97 -19.41 -18.85
CA ILE A 329 -5.54 -20.69 -19.41
C ILE A 329 -4.91 -21.60 -18.34
N CYS A 330 -4.07 -21.03 -17.48
CA CYS A 330 -3.49 -21.76 -16.35
C CYS A 330 -4.56 -22.25 -15.38
N TRP A 331 -5.57 -21.42 -15.09
CA TRP A 331 -6.68 -21.77 -14.22
C TRP A 331 -7.52 -22.91 -14.76
N LEU A 332 -7.92 -22.85 -16.03
CA LEU A 332 -8.71 -23.92 -16.66
C LEU A 332 -8.02 -25.28 -16.55
N LYS A 333 -6.71 -25.32 -16.85
CA LYS A 333 -5.90 -26.53 -16.67
C LYS A 333 -5.81 -26.98 -15.21
N TYR A 334 -5.76 -26.05 -14.26
CA TYR A 334 -5.73 -26.36 -12.84
C TYR A 334 -7.06 -26.93 -12.34
N SER A 335 -8.19 -26.35 -12.76
CA SER A 335 -9.53 -26.83 -12.39
C SER A 335 -9.82 -28.24 -12.91
N GLU A 336 -9.28 -28.61 -14.08
CA GLU A 336 -9.40 -29.98 -14.61
C GLU A 336 -8.71 -31.02 -13.72
N MET A 337 -7.69 -30.62 -12.96
CA MET A 337 -6.95 -31.51 -12.07
C MET A 337 -7.68 -31.79 -10.74
N ARG A 338 -8.84 -31.15 -10.48
CA ARG A 338 -9.66 -31.32 -9.26
C ARG A 338 -8.87 -31.23 -7.95
N LEU A 339 -7.91 -30.30 -7.90
CA LEU A 339 -7.09 -30.07 -6.71
C LEU A 339 -7.91 -29.29 -5.68
N GLN A 340 -7.88 -29.71 -4.41
CA GLN A 340 -8.62 -29.03 -3.35
C GLN A 340 -8.15 -27.58 -3.18
N ILE A 341 -9.06 -26.64 -3.37
CA ILE A 341 -8.80 -25.21 -3.16
C ILE A 341 -9.21 -24.81 -1.75
N GLN A 342 -8.26 -24.26 -0.99
CA GLN A 342 -8.52 -23.77 0.35
C GLN A 342 -8.93 -22.29 0.32
N HIS A 343 -9.59 -21.84 1.40
CA HIS A 343 -9.99 -20.44 1.60
C HIS A 343 -8.84 -19.45 1.34
N ASN A 344 -7.64 -19.72 1.85
CA ASN A 344 -6.48 -18.85 1.68
C ASN A 344 -6.00 -18.75 0.23
N ASP A 345 -6.17 -19.80 -0.57
CA ASP A 345 -5.76 -19.80 -1.97
C ASP A 345 -6.62 -18.82 -2.77
N ILE A 346 -7.94 -18.83 -2.55
CA ILE A 346 -8.89 -17.89 -3.18
C ILE A 346 -8.53 -16.45 -2.80
N VAL A 347 -8.27 -16.19 -1.51
CA VAL A 347 -7.85 -14.87 -1.05
C VAL A 347 -6.54 -14.43 -1.72
N ASN A 348 -5.58 -15.35 -1.91
CA ASN A 348 -4.32 -15.04 -2.58
C ASN A 348 -4.52 -14.71 -4.07
N PHE A 349 -5.39 -15.44 -4.78
CA PHE A 349 -5.73 -15.11 -6.17
C PHE A 349 -6.38 -13.73 -6.27
N LEU A 350 -7.35 -13.43 -5.38
CA LEU A 350 -8.04 -12.14 -5.37
C LEU A 350 -7.11 -10.97 -5.01
N LYS A 351 -6.21 -11.15 -4.06
CA LYS A 351 -5.20 -10.14 -3.66
C LYS A 351 -4.15 -9.90 -4.75
N ALA A 352 -3.85 -10.91 -5.57
CA ALA A 352 -2.89 -10.76 -6.66
C ALA A 352 -3.38 -9.81 -7.77
N ILE A 353 -4.70 -9.55 -7.86
CA ILE A 353 -5.31 -8.73 -8.93
C ILE A 353 -4.93 -7.24 -8.76
N PRO A 354 -4.11 -6.67 -9.67
CA PRO A 354 -3.64 -5.28 -9.55
C PRO A 354 -4.76 -4.25 -9.64
N TYR A 355 -4.67 -3.17 -8.85
CA TYR A 355 -5.70 -2.11 -8.74
C TYR A 355 -6.04 -1.38 -10.05
N ASN A 356 -5.11 -1.35 -11.00
CA ASN A 356 -5.22 -0.66 -12.29
C ASN A 356 -5.66 -1.57 -13.45
N ILE A 357 -6.12 -2.80 -13.16
CA ILE A 357 -6.56 -3.74 -14.20
C ILE A 357 -7.77 -3.20 -14.98
N LYS A 358 -7.81 -3.44 -16.30
CA LYS A 358 -8.98 -3.10 -17.13
C LYS A 358 -10.17 -3.99 -16.73
N ILE A 359 -11.33 -3.38 -16.46
CA ILE A 359 -12.56 -4.10 -16.07
C ILE A 359 -12.89 -5.25 -17.03
N GLY A 360 -12.83 -5.03 -18.35
CA GLY A 360 -13.13 -6.09 -19.32
C GLY A 360 -12.27 -7.35 -19.15
N ALA A 361 -10.95 -7.19 -18.99
CA ALA A 361 -10.04 -8.32 -18.77
C ALA A 361 -10.30 -9.01 -17.42
N LEU A 362 -10.60 -8.21 -16.39
CA LEU A 362 -10.95 -8.73 -15.08
C LEU A 362 -12.23 -9.58 -15.11
N ILE A 363 -13.27 -9.12 -15.80
CA ILE A 363 -14.53 -9.86 -15.92
C ILE A 363 -14.34 -11.16 -16.69
N ILE A 364 -13.52 -11.16 -17.75
CA ILE A 364 -13.16 -12.40 -18.47
C ILE A 364 -12.48 -13.40 -17.54
N TRP A 365 -11.49 -12.94 -16.75
CA TRP A 365 -10.83 -13.77 -15.75
C TRP A 365 -11.81 -14.33 -14.71
N LEU A 366 -12.65 -13.47 -14.12
CA LEU A 366 -13.60 -13.89 -13.08
C LEU A 366 -14.65 -14.86 -13.63
N ASN A 367 -15.11 -14.71 -14.88
CA ASN A 367 -16.01 -15.66 -15.52
C ASN A 367 -15.39 -17.06 -15.70
N ASN A 368 -14.06 -17.16 -15.83
CA ASN A 368 -13.37 -18.45 -15.87
C ASN A 368 -13.04 -18.98 -14.46
N PHE A 369 -12.77 -18.08 -13.52
CA PHE A 369 -12.30 -18.40 -12.18
C PHE A 369 -13.43 -18.77 -11.21
N VAL A 370 -14.44 -17.90 -11.10
CA VAL A 370 -15.50 -17.96 -10.08
C VAL A 370 -16.37 -19.22 -10.18
N PRO A 371 -16.84 -19.67 -11.37
CA PRO A 371 -17.79 -20.79 -11.45
C PRO A 371 -17.26 -22.06 -10.80
N SER A 372 -16.02 -22.45 -11.09
CA SER A 372 -15.40 -23.66 -10.51
C SER A 372 -15.25 -23.57 -8.99
N ILE A 373 -14.99 -22.37 -8.45
CA ILE A 373 -14.84 -22.16 -6.99
C ILE A 373 -16.19 -22.31 -6.28
N LEU A 374 -17.24 -21.70 -6.83
CA LEU A 374 -18.56 -21.71 -6.21
C LEU A 374 -19.29 -23.05 -6.43
N GLU A 375 -18.91 -23.81 -7.45
CA GLU A 375 -19.36 -25.20 -7.62
C GLU A 375 -18.79 -26.11 -6.51
N GLU A 376 -17.51 -25.94 -6.15
CA GLU A 376 -16.90 -26.69 -5.04
C GLU A 376 -17.48 -26.29 -3.68
N ASN A 377 -17.57 -25.00 -3.40
CA ASN A 377 -18.18 -24.49 -2.18
C ASN A 377 -18.83 -23.13 -2.41
N PRO A 378 -20.17 -23.05 -2.41
CA PRO A 378 -20.88 -21.82 -2.70
C PRO A 378 -20.78 -20.76 -1.57
N PHE A 379 -20.37 -21.14 -0.36
CA PHE A 379 -20.11 -20.18 0.73
C PHE A 379 -18.87 -19.32 0.50
N TYR A 380 -18.01 -19.66 -0.47
CA TYR A 380 -16.90 -18.78 -0.87
C TYR A 380 -17.36 -17.49 -1.55
N VAL A 381 -18.65 -17.34 -1.89
CA VAL A 381 -19.23 -16.07 -2.34
C VAL A 381 -18.88 -14.89 -1.41
N ASP A 382 -18.83 -15.13 -0.10
CA ASP A 382 -18.51 -14.11 0.90
C ASP A 382 -17.11 -13.52 0.71
N LEU A 383 -16.16 -14.31 0.20
CA LEU A 383 -14.81 -13.84 -0.11
C LEU A 383 -14.82 -12.84 -1.28
N PHE A 384 -15.60 -13.13 -2.32
CA PHE A 384 -15.75 -12.26 -3.47
C PHE A 384 -16.50 -10.99 -3.10
N VAL A 385 -17.55 -11.08 -2.28
CA VAL A 385 -18.27 -9.92 -1.75
C VAL A 385 -17.33 -9.02 -0.95
N LYS A 386 -16.57 -9.58 -0.01
CA LYS A 386 -15.59 -8.81 0.79
C LYS A 386 -14.55 -8.11 -0.10
N TRP A 387 -13.96 -8.85 -1.04
CA TRP A 387 -12.97 -8.30 -1.97
C TRP A 387 -13.56 -7.20 -2.86
N THR A 388 -14.81 -7.37 -3.31
CA THR A 388 -15.53 -6.38 -4.14
C THR A 388 -15.76 -5.10 -3.36
N THR A 389 -16.19 -5.20 -2.10
CA THR A 389 -16.38 -4.07 -1.21
C THR A 389 -15.08 -3.30 -0.99
N GLU A 390 -13.98 -3.99 -0.65
CA GLU A 390 -12.65 -3.38 -0.52
C GLU A 390 -12.23 -2.65 -1.81
N ARG A 391 -12.53 -3.25 -2.96
CA ARG A 391 -12.19 -2.68 -4.26
C ARG A 391 -13.01 -1.44 -4.62
N ILE A 392 -14.28 -1.41 -4.25
CA ILE A 392 -15.14 -0.24 -4.42
C ILE A 392 -14.62 0.95 -3.64
N PHE A 393 -14.20 0.77 -2.37
CA PHE A 393 -13.59 1.84 -1.59
C PHE A 393 -12.28 2.36 -2.19
N TYR A 394 -11.53 1.51 -2.91
CA TYR A 394 -10.38 1.99 -3.68
C TYR A 394 -10.82 2.80 -4.91
N LEU A 395 -11.83 2.33 -5.64
CA LEU A 395 -12.37 3.01 -6.83
C LEU A 395 -12.99 4.37 -6.53
N GLU A 396 -13.43 4.62 -5.29
CA GLU A 396 -13.91 5.94 -4.85
C GLU A 396 -12.88 7.05 -5.04
N LYS A 397 -11.58 6.72 -4.99
CA LYS A 397 -10.47 7.67 -5.22
C LYS A 397 -10.26 8.00 -6.70
N SER A 398 -10.98 7.34 -7.61
CA SER A 398 -10.82 7.50 -9.05
C SER A 398 -11.47 8.80 -9.57
N PRO A 399 -10.87 9.48 -10.56
CA PRO A 399 -11.52 10.61 -11.22
C PRO A 399 -12.82 10.23 -11.94
N TYR A 400 -13.02 8.94 -12.26
CA TYR A 400 -14.22 8.42 -12.91
C TYR A 400 -15.33 8.02 -11.92
N TRP A 401 -15.14 8.26 -10.62
CA TRP A 401 -16.15 8.02 -9.59
C TRP A 401 -17.37 8.94 -9.79
N PRO A 402 -18.62 8.47 -9.63
CA PRO A 402 -19.06 7.12 -9.19
C PRO A 402 -19.38 6.13 -10.33
N LYS A 403 -19.38 6.58 -11.60
CA LYS A 403 -19.75 5.76 -12.76
C LYS A 403 -18.94 4.46 -12.85
N ILE A 404 -17.64 4.54 -12.59
CA ILE A 404 -16.77 3.36 -12.59
C ILE A 404 -17.16 2.36 -11.49
N GLY A 405 -17.59 2.84 -10.33
CA GLY A 405 -18.06 2.01 -9.21
C GLY A 405 -19.35 1.26 -9.55
N VAL A 406 -20.35 1.95 -10.10
CA VAL A 406 -21.63 1.35 -10.55
C VAL A 406 -21.37 0.26 -11.59
N LYS A 407 -20.55 0.56 -12.60
CA LYS A 407 -20.21 -0.41 -13.64
C LYS A 407 -19.48 -1.61 -13.05
N PHE A 408 -18.50 -1.37 -12.18
CA PHE A 408 -17.73 -2.45 -11.55
C PHE A 408 -18.63 -3.38 -10.74
N ILE A 409 -19.42 -2.85 -9.80
CA ILE A 409 -20.25 -3.68 -8.93
C ILE A 409 -21.33 -4.45 -9.71
N GLN A 410 -21.93 -3.83 -10.73
CA GLN A 410 -22.92 -4.49 -11.59
C GLN A 410 -22.33 -5.70 -12.31
N GLU A 411 -21.14 -5.57 -12.89
CA GLU A 411 -20.49 -6.67 -13.60
C GLU A 411 -20.10 -7.80 -12.64
N ILE A 412 -19.62 -7.47 -11.43
CA ILE A 412 -19.28 -8.49 -10.42
C ILE A 412 -20.53 -9.24 -9.94
N ILE A 413 -21.63 -8.53 -9.65
CA ILE A 413 -22.91 -9.16 -9.29
C ILE A 413 -23.34 -10.13 -10.39
N ASN A 414 -23.28 -9.72 -11.67
CA ASN A 414 -23.63 -10.58 -12.79
C ASN A 414 -22.77 -11.87 -12.85
N VAL A 415 -21.45 -11.75 -12.62
CA VAL A 415 -20.54 -12.92 -12.59
C VAL A 415 -20.92 -13.86 -11.45
N LEU A 416 -21.16 -13.33 -10.24
CA LEU A 416 -21.51 -14.14 -9.07
C LEU A 416 -22.87 -14.84 -9.24
N GLU A 417 -23.89 -14.11 -9.70
CA GLU A 417 -25.22 -14.67 -9.94
C GLU A 417 -25.24 -15.76 -11.00
N THR A 418 -24.50 -15.57 -12.10
CA THR A 418 -24.41 -16.60 -13.17
C THR A 418 -23.59 -17.83 -12.76
N SER A 419 -22.74 -17.68 -11.74
CA SER A 419 -21.87 -18.74 -11.21
C SER A 419 -22.55 -19.60 -10.13
N ILE A 420 -23.49 -19.05 -9.36
CA ILE A 420 -24.22 -19.78 -8.32
C ILE A 420 -25.35 -20.59 -8.97
N LYS A 421 -25.01 -21.78 -9.47
CA LYS A 421 -25.98 -22.71 -10.08
C LYS A 421 -26.48 -23.77 -9.11
N THR A 422 -25.76 -24.00 -8.02
CA THR A 422 -25.95 -25.14 -7.11
C THR A 422 -26.88 -24.85 -5.93
N ILE A 423 -27.03 -23.59 -5.52
CA ILE A 423 -27.97 -23.20 -4.45
C ILE A 423 -29.21 -22.53 -5.07
N SER A 424 -30.40 -22.97 -4.66
CA SER A 424 -31.68 -22.34 -5.01
C SER A 424 -31.97 -21.04 -4.26
N ILE A 425 -31.21 -20.74 -3.20
CA ILE A 425 -31.36 -19.58 -2.32
C ILE A 425 -30.17 -18.67 -2.54
N ARG A 426 -30.44 -17.39 -2.83
CA ARG A 426 -29.40 -16.38 -3.00
C ARG A 426 -28.67 -16.14 -1.68
N PRO A 427 -27.33 -16.16 -1.65
CA PRO A 427 -26.56 -15.80 -0.47
C PRO A 427 -26.86 -14.38 0.02
N MET A 428 -27.08 -14.19 1.32
CA MET A 428 -27.36 -12.86 1.90
C MET A 428 -26.23 -11.84 1.64
N SER A 429 -24.98 -12.29 1.52
CA SER A 429 -23.84 -11.42 1.22
C SER A 429 -23.91 -10.78 -0.18
N LEU A 430 -24.67 -11.36 -1.12
CA LEU A 430 -24.94 -10.69 -2.41
C LEU A 430 -25.89 -9.51 -2.25
N ASP A 431 -26.80 -9.54 -1.28
CA ASP A 431 -27.70 -8.42 -0.99
C ASP A 431 -26.90 -7.21 -0.47
N ASP A 432 -25.78 -7.44 0.23
CA ASP A 432 -24.85 -6.37 0.63
C ASP A 432 -24.26 -5.63 -0.58
N LEU A 433 -23.98 -6.34 -1.68
CA LEU A 433 -23.52 -5.72 -2.93
C LEU A 433 -24.63 -4.92 -3.62
N ASP A 434 -25.89 -5.36 -3.56
CA ASP A 434 -27.01 -4.57 -4.07
C ASP A 434 -27.23 -3.30 -3.24
N ILE A 435 -27.15 -3.40 -1.91
CA ILE A 435 -27.22 -2.24 -1.03
C ILE A 435 -26.09 -1.26 -1.36
N LEU A 436 -24.87 -1.76 -1.54
CA LEU A 436 -23.73 -0.94 -1.92
C LEU A 436 -23.93 -0.28 -3.29
N LYS A 437 -24.44 -1.03 -4.28
CA LYS A 437 -24.76 -0.52 -5.62
C LYS A 437 -25.82 0.59 -5.56
N ASP A 438 -26.89 0.39 -4.79
CA ASP A 438 -27.94 1.39 -4.56
C ASP A 438 -27.35 2.68 -3.98
N ARG A 439 -26.43 2.56 -3.02
CA ARG A 439 -25.73 3.73 -2.45
C ARG A 439 -24.87 4.44 -3.48
N ILE A 440 -24.10 3.72 -4.31
CA ILE A 440 -23.29 4.33 -5.37
C ILE A 440 -24.19 5.02 -6.42
N ASN A 441 -25.32 4.41 -6.77
CA ASN A 441 -26.31 5.02 -7.66
C ASN A 441 -26.89 6.31 -7.07
N TYR A 442 -27.16 6.33 -5.77
CA TYR A 442 -27.60 7.55 -5.09
C TYR A 442 -26.51 8.64 -5.12
N ILE A 443 -25.24 8.30 -4.86
CA ILE A 443 -24.11 9.25 -5.02
C ILE A 443 -24.03 9.77 -6.46
N MET A 444 -24.25 8.90 -7.45
CA MET A 444 -24.26 9.28 -8.85
C MET A 444 -25.37 10.27 -9.16
N GLU A 445 -26.58 10.02 -8.69
CA GLU A 445 -27.69 10.96 -8.82
C GLU A 445 -27.38 12.31 -8.18
N LEU A 446 -26.87 12.31 -6.94
CA LEU A 446 -26.49 13.53 -6.22
C LEU A 446 -25.44 14.35 -6.97
N LYS A 447 -24.43 13.68 -7.54
CA LYS A 447 -23.35 14.33 -8.28
C LYS A 447 -23.80 14.86 -9.63
N GLU A 448 -24.59 14.09 -10.38
CA GLU A 448 -24.99 14.46 -11.75
C GLU A 448 -26.11 15.49 -11.79
N LYS A 449 -27.12 15.37 -10.92
CA LYS A 449 -28.27 16.30 -10.91
C LYS A 449 -28.01 17.54 -10.07
N TYR A 450 -27.39 17.37 -8.90
CA TYR A 450 -27.30 18.44 -7.89
C TYR A 450 -25.86 18.91 -7.62
N LYS A 451 -24.85 18.38 -8.33
CA LYS A 451 -23.42 18.69 -8.16
C LYS A 451 -22.91 18.44 -6.73
N ILE A 452 -23.58 17.57 -5.97
CA ILE A 452 -23.21 17.25 -4.58
C ILE A 452 -22.24 16.07 -4.59
N ASN A 453 -21.06 16.27 -4.01
CA ASN A 453 -20.10 15.20 -3.80
C ASN A 453 -20.29 14.60 -2.40
N MET A 454 -20.38 13.27 -2.36
CA MET A 454 -20.61 12.50 -1.13
C MET A 454 -19.76 11.23 -1.17
N LEU A 455 -19.17 10.88 -0.02
CA LEU A 455 -18.41 9.65 0.15
C LEU A 455 -19.32 8.50 0.62
N LEU A 456 -18.95 7.27 0.28
CA LEU A 456 -19.61 6.05 0.74
C LEU A 456 -19.59 5.92 2.26
N SER A 457 -18.50 6.34 2.90
CA SER A 457 -18.38 6.36 4.36
C SER A 457 -19.39 7.30 5.00
N GLU A 458 -19.65 8.47 4.39
CA GLU A 458 -20.63 9.44 4.89
C GLU A 458 -22.05 8.88 4.82
N LEU A 459 -22.38 8.15 3.75
CA LEU A 459 -23.69 7.49 3.61
C LEU A 459 -23.87 6.27 4.53
N SER A 460 -22.78 5.56 4.82
CA SER A 460 -22.84 4.27 5.51
C SER A 460 -22.69 4.36 7.02
N SER A 461 -22.07 5.42 7.53
CA SER A 461 -21.77 5.59 8.96
C SER A 461 -22.78 6.47 9.70
N GLN A 462 -23.63 7.20 8.99
CA GLN A 462 -24.55 8.17 9.56
C GLN A 462 -25.99 7.70 9.49
N ASN A 463 -26.82 8.25 10.39
CA ASN A 463 -28.25 8.04 10.29
C ASN A 463 -28.82 8.78 9.06
N PRO A 464 -29.95 8.35 8.48
CA PRO A 464 -30.51 8.98 7.28
C PRO A 464 -30.79 10.48 7.44
N THR A 465 -31.16 10.93 8.64
CA THR A 465 -31.42 12.34 8.95
C THR A 465 -30.14 13.19 8.85
N GLU A 466 -29.02 12.70 9.38
CA GLU A 466 -27.71 13.34 9.29
C GLU A 466 -27.22 13.40 7.84
N VAL A 467 -27.39 12.31 7.08
CA VAL A 467 -27.09 12.29 5.64
C VAL A 467 -27.87 13.39 4.93
N ALA A 468 -29.19 13.47 5.16
CA ALA A 468 -30.03 14.51 4.55
C ALA A 468 -29.57 15.93 4.92
N VAL A 469 -29.15 16.17 6.17
CA VAL A 469 -28.58 17.46 6.62
C VAL A 469 -27.27 17.78 5.89
N ILE A 470 -26.38 16.80 5.69
CA ILE A 470 -25.14 17.01 4.93
C ILE A 470 -25.44 17.35 3.47
N VAL A 471 -26.34 16.60 2.84
CA VAL A 471 -26.75 16.86 1.44
C VAL A 471 -27.36 18.25 1.32
N LEU A 472 -28.26 18.63 2.25
CA LEU A 472 -28.81 19.97 2.31
C LEU A 472 -27.75 21.06 2.47
N ARG A 473 -26.76 20.88 3.36
CA ARG A 473 -25.65 21.85 3.52
C ARG A 473 -24.82 22.00 2.24
N ARG A 474 -24.59 20.92 1.50
CA ARG A 474 -23.75 20.91 0.28
C ARG A 474 -24.51 21.29 -0.99
N CYS A 475 -25.84 21.30 -0.97
CA CYS A 475 -26.66 21.66 -2.11
C CYS A 475 -26.59 23.18 -2.35
N TYR A 476 -26.15 23.58 -3.53
CA TYR A 476 -26.11 25.00 -3.92
C TYR A 476 -27.52 25.58 -4.06
N THR A 477 -27.67 26.89 -3.86
CA THR A 477 -28.98 27.55 -3.87
C THR A 477 -29.68 27.44 -5.22
N GLU A 478 -28.94 27.36 -6.33
CA GLU A 478 -29.51 27.22 -7.68
C GLU A 478 -30.17 25.85 -7.92
N ASP A 479 -29.61 24.79 -7.32
CA ASP A 479 -30.08 23.41 -7.49
C ASP A 479 -31.03 22.98 -6.35
N LEU A 480 -31.20 23.83 -5.32
CA LEU A 480 -31.92 23.52 -4.07
C LEU A 480 -33.42 23.30 -4.28
N GLU A 481 -34.06 24.10 -5.12
CA GLU A 481 -35.51 23.98 -5.35
C GLU A 481 -35.87 22.63 -5.95
N GLU A 482 -35.15 22.20 -6.99
CA GLU A 482 -35.33 20.90 -7.63
C GLU A 482 -35.03 19.76 -6.64
N PHE A 483 -33.97 19.91 -5.83
CA PHE A 483 -33.60 18.93 -4.80
C PHE A 483 -34.72 18.75 -3.75
N LEU A 484 -35.28 19.85 -3.24
CA LEU A 484 -36.34 19.86 -2.23
C LEU A 484 -37.66 19.28 -2.76
N GLN A 485 -37.93 19.40 -4.06
CA GLN A 485 -39.17 18.89 -4.67
C GLN A 485 -39.06 17.42 -5.07
N ASN A 486 -37.91 16.99 -5.61
CA ASN A 486 -37.79 15.70 -6.27
C ASN A 486 -37.00 14.65 -5.47
N ASN A 487 -35.88 15.03 -4.85
CA ASN A 487 -34.99 14.05 -4.20
C ASN A 487 -35.28 13.89 -2.71
N LEU A 488 -35.30 14.99 -1.96
CA LEU A 488 -35.42 14.95 -0.50
C LEU A 488 -36.74 14.31 -0.01
N PRO A 489 -37.92 14.57 -0.61
CA PRO A 489 -39.16 13.92 -0.19
C PRO A 489 -39.16 12.41 -0.44
N SER A 490 -38.56 11.97 -1.55
CA SER A 490 -38.39 10.56 -1.89
C SER A 490 -37.47 9.87 -0.87
N TYR A 491 -36.34 10.52 -0.54
CA TYR A 491 -35.39 10.04 0.46
C TYR A 491 -36.03 9.95 1.86
N ALA A 492 -36.76 10.99 2.29
CA ALA A 492 -37.50 11.01 3.55
C ALA A 492 -38.53 9.89 3.65
N THR A 493 -39.26 9.63 2.55
CA THR A 493 -40.25 8.55 2.50
C THR A 493 -39.58 7.17 2.59
N ARG A 494 -38.45 6.98 1.90
CA ARG A 494 -37.68 5.72 1.94
C ARG A 494 -37.11 5.42 3.33
N HIS A 495 -36.73 6.46 4.08
CA HIS A 495 -36.10 6.35 5.39
C HIS A 495 -37.01 6.70 6.59
N LEU A 496 -38.29 6.98 6.33
CA LEU A 496 -39.35 7.20 7.32
C LEU A 496 -39.05 8.31 8.35
N PHE A 497 -38.46 9.42 7.92
CA PHE A 497 -38.27 10.60 8.79
C PHE A 497 -39.17 11.77 8.37
N ASP A 498 -39.51 12.64 9.34
CA ASP A 498 -40.34 13.83 9.10
C ASP A 498 -39.50 14.94 8.45
N LEU A 499 -40.00 15.44 7.31
CA LEU A 499 -39.31 16.46 6.53
C LEU A 499 -39.38 17.84 7.19
N ASP A 500 -40.51 18.20 7.81
CA ASP A 500 -40.69 19.50 8.44
C ASP A 500 -39.79 19.63 9.67
N ASP A 501 -39.66 18.56 10.48
CA ASP A 501 -38.75 18.54 11.64
C ASP A 501 -37.27 18.65 11.22
N LEU A 502 -36.91 17.96 10.13
CA LEU A 502 -35.57 18.04 9.56
C LEU A 502 -35.25 19.45 9.04
N LEU A 503 -36.17 20.05 8.28
CA LEU A 503 -36.00 21.42 7.78
C LEU A 503 -35.95 22.43 8.93
N TYR A 504 -36.81 22.28 9.94
CA TYR A 504 -36.85 23.16 11.10
C TYR A 504 -35.49 23.15 11.83
N SER A 505 -35.02 21.96 12.22
CA SER A 505 -33.75 21.80 12.94
C SER A 505 -32.54 22.26 12.12
N PHE A 506 -32.55 22.02 10.81
CA PHE A 506 -31.54 22.49 9.88
C PHE A 506 -31.46 24.02 9.84
N ILE A 507 -32.59 24.67 9.59
CA ILE A 507 -32.66 26.13 9.43
C ILE A 507 -32.29 26.82 10.75
N GLU A 508 -32.76 26.32 11.89
CA GLU A 508 -32.42 26.84 13.22
C GLU A 508 -30.92 26.72 13.49
N SER A 509 -30.33 25.55 13.19
CA SER A 509 -28.88 25.31 13.33
C SER A 509 -28.07 26.24 12.44
N GLU A 510 -28.46 26.43 11.19
CA GLU A 510 -27.78 27.34 10.25
C GLU A 510 -27.85 28.79 10.72
N ALA A 511 -29.03 29.26 11.17
CA ALA A 511 -29.21 30.62 11.68
C ALA A 511 -28.37 30.90 12.94
N ALA A 512 -28.25 29.92 13.84
CA ALA A 512 -27.43 30.03 15.04
C ALA A 512 -25.92 30.00 14.72
N ALA A 513 -25.48 29.13 13.80
CA ALA A 513 -24.07 28.94 13.46
C ALA A 513 -23.48 30.09 12.64
N SER A 514 -24.31 30.77 11.84
CA SER A 514 -23.92 31.86 10.95
C SER A 514 -23.80 33.23 11.63
N GLY A 515 -23.86 33.26 12.97
CA GLY A 515 -23.68 34.47 13.76
C GLY A 515 -24.74 35.53 13.51
N GLY A 516 -25.98 35.12 13.22
CA GLY A 516 -27.11 36.04 13.01
C GLY A 516 -27.31 36.50 11.57
N SER A 517 -26.70 35.86 10.57
CA SER A 517 -26.87 36.21 9.14
C SER A 517 -27.24 35.01 8.28
N VAL A 518 -28.31 35.11 7.49
CA VAL A 518 -28.78 33.99 6.62
C VAL A 518 -29.03 34.50 5.20
N ASP A 519 -28.74 33.65 4.20
CA ASP A 519 -29.14 33.89 2.81
C ASP A 519 -30.68 33.85 2.68
N GLY A 520 -31.27 35.01 2.39
CA GLY A 520 -32.73 35.15 2.30
C GLY A 520 -33.35 34.38 1.14
N VAL A 521 -32.62 34.16 0.04
CA VAL A 521 -33.12 33.38 -1.10
C VAL A 521 -33.17 31.90 -0.72
N ARG A 522 -32.08 31.40 -0.13
CA ARG A 522 -32.02 30.02 0.36
C ARG A 522 -33.08 29.73 1.43
N LEU A 523 -33.26 30.65 2.38
CA LEU A 523 -34.29 30.53 3.43
C LEU A 523 -35.70 30.47 2.83
N GLN A 524 -35.99 31.30 1.82
CA GLN A 524 -37.28 31.26 1.13
C GLN A 524 -37.56 29.88 0.50
N LEU A 525 -36.58 29.31 -0.20
CA LEU A 525 -36.71 27.99 -0.83
C LEU A 525 -36.97 26.90 0.22
N LEU A 526 -36.22 26.90 1.33
CA LEU A 526 -36.39 25.95 2.42
C LEU A 526 -37.77 26.09 3.10
N LEU A 527 -38.22 27.32 3.37
CA LEU A 527 -39.52 27.58 3.96
C LEU A 527 -40.69 27.18 3.04
N ASN A 528 -40.49 27.20 1.73
CA ASN A 528 -41.50 26.75 0.77
C ASN A 528 -41.61 25.22 0.69
N ALA A 529 -40.62 24.47 1.20
CA ALA A 529 -40.64 23.01 1.21
C ALA A 529 -41.39 22.41 2.42
N PHE A 530 -41.79 23.23 3.42
CA PHE A 530 -42.60 22.78 4.54
C PHE A 530 -44.00 22.36 4.09
N ARG A 531 -44.50 21.25 4.64
CA ARG A 531 -45.86 20.77 4.41
C ARG A 531 -46.86 21.45 5.34
N SER A 532 -46.48 21.66 6.60
CA SER A 532 -47.30 22.37 7.58
C SER A 532 -47.00 23.87 7.57
N ASN A 533 -48.03 24.67 7.33
CA ASN A 533 -47.94 26.13 7.41
C ASN A 533 -47.58 26.59 8.84
N SER A 534 -48.07 25.91 9.87
CA SER A 534 -47.74 26.21 11.27
C SER A 534 -46.26 26.00 11.55
N ASN A 535 -45.67 24.90 11.09
CA ASN A 535 -44.24 24.63 11.24
C ASN A 535 -43.39 25.66 10.49
N LYS A 536 -43.82 26.04 9.27
CA LYS A 536 -43.19 27.09 8.47
C LYS A 536 -43.15 28.43 9.22
N LEU A 537 -44.29 28.88 9.74
CA LEU A 537 -44.40 30.16 10.47
C LEU A 537 -43.60 30.12 11.78
N LYS A 538 -43.67 29.01 12.52
CA LYS A 538 -42.90 28.81 13.74
C LYS A 538 -41.39 28.85 13.49
N CYS A 539 -40.93 28.18 12.42
CA CYS A 539 -39.53 28.19 12.02
C CYS A 539 -39.06 29.61 11.67
N LEU A 540 -39.83 30.31 10.80
CA LEU A 540 -39.52 31.70 10.43
C LEU A 540 -39.42 32.61 11.67
N LEU A 541 -40.38 32.51 12.60
CA LEU A 541 -40.35 33.29 13.83
C LEU A 541 -39.08 33.05 14.66
N GLN A 542 -38.63 31.80 14.81
CA GLN A 542 -37.40 31.51 15.54
C GLN A 542 -36.16 32.08 14.85
N VAL A 543 -36.08 31.94 13.52
CA VAL A 543 -34.97 32.52 12.75
C VAL A 543 -34.93 34.04 12.94
N LEU A 544 -36.06 34.74 12.81
CA LEU A 544 -36.13 36.19 12.95
C LEU A 544 -35.65 36.68 14.34
N LYS A 545 -35.90 35.90 15.40
CA LYS A 545 -35.43 36.21 16.76
C LYS A 545 -33.91 36.13 16.92
N VAL A 546 -33.26 35.26 16.14
CA VAL A 546 -31.81 35.01 16.20
C VAL A 546 -31.02 35.91 15.23
N LEU A 547 -31.65 36.38 14.16
CA LEU A 547 -31.00 37.22 13.15
C LEU A 547 -30.61 38.61 13.66
N ASP A 548 -29.44 39.05 13.23
CA ASP A 548 -28.98 40.42 13.44
C ASP A 548 -29.72 41.41 12.55
N VAL A 549 -29.98 42.59 13.10
CA VAL A 549 -30.64 43.70 12.40
C VAL A 549 -29.57 44.67 11.89
N PRO A 550 -29.64 45.15 10.63
CA PRO A 550 -30.76 45.07 9.70
C PRO A 550 -30.83 43.77 8.88
N TRP A 551 -32.04 43.23 8.76
CA TRP A 551 -32.31 42.08 7.88
C TRP A 551 -32.17 42.46 6.40
N ASN A 552 -31.80 41.47 5.57
CA ASN A 552 -31.75 41.63 4.13
C ASN A 552 -33.17 41.82 3.53
N SER A 553 -33.24 42.32 2.29
CA SER A 553 -34.51 42.64 1.63
C SER A 553 -35.45 41.43 1.47
N LYS A 554 -34.90 40.24 1.25
CA LYS A 554 -35.67 39.01 1.10
C LYS A 554 -36.25 38.50 2.41
N ILE A 555 -35.52 38.58 3.50
CA ILE A 555 -36.01 38.25 4.84
C ILE A 555 -37.12 39.23 5.26
N LEU A 556 -36.97 40.52 4.94
CA LEU A 556 -38.03 41.50 5.15
C LEU A 556 -39.29 41.17 4.36
N GLU A 557 -39.16 40.83 3.08
CA GLU A 557 -40.28 40.41 2.23
C GLU A 557 -41.00 39.18 2.80
N LEU A 558 -40.25 38.17 3.25
CA LEU A 558 -40.78 36.97 3.91
C LEU A 558 -41.54 37.31 5.19
N ALA A 559 -40.96 38.12 6.07
CA ALA A 559 -41.57 38.50 7.35
C ALA A 559 -42.83 39.35 7.14
N ILE A 560 -42.84 40.27 6.17
CA ILE A 560 -44.02 41.09 5.83
C ILE A 560 -45.14 40.19 5.29
N THR A 561 -44.81 39.28 4.37
CA THR A 561 -45.79 38.35 3.79
C THR A 561 -46.39 37.43 4.85
N ALA A 562 -45.56 36.89 5.74
CA ALA A 562 -45.99 36.04 6.84
C ALA A 562 -46.82 36.82 7.89
N ALA A 563 -46.50 38.07 8.19
CA ALA A 563 -47.30 38.90 9.09
C ALA A 563 -48.66 39.30 8.48
N ALA A 564 -48.73 39.45 7.16
CA ALA A 564 -49.97 39.81 6.46
C ALA A 564 -50.99 38.68 6.43
N SER A 565 -50.56 37.41 6.45
CA SER A 565 -51.44 36.24 6.38
C SER A 565 -52.46 36.19 7.52
N ALA A 566 -52.17 36.78 8.68
CA ALA A 566 -53.09 36.90 9.81
C ALA A 566 -54.41 37.64 9.47
N ASN A 567 -54.37 38.54 8.47
CA ASN A 567 -55.47 39.46 8.15
C ASN A 567 -56.09 39.23 6.77
N THR A 568 -55.40 38.50 5.88
CA THR A 568 -55.78 38.39 4.46
C THR A 568 -56.37 37.05 4.07
N ASP A 569 -56.16 36.00 4.87
CA ASP A 569 -56.55 34.63 4.51
C ASP A 569 -57.52 34.05 5.56
N PHE A 570 -58.76 33.78 5.12
CA PHE A 570 -59.84 33.27 5.97
C PHE A 570 -59.74 31.77 6.22
N THR A 571 -58.79 31.07 5.58
CA THR A 571 -58.58 29.62 5.71
C THR A 571 -57.51 29.24 6.75
N VAL A 572 -56.94 30.25 7.43
CA VAL A 572 -55.84 30.10 8.38
C VAL A 572 -56.34 29.63 9.75
N THR A 573 -55.61 28.69 10.35
CA THR A 573 -55.92 28.17 11.70
C THR A 573 -55.68 29.24 12.78
N ASP A 574 -56.31 29.09 13.95
CA ASP A 574 -56.08 30.03 15.06
C ASP A 574 -54.62 30.03 15.53
N GLU A 575 -53.94 28.87 15.46
CA GLU A 575 -52.52 28.73 15.77
C GLU A 575 -51.64 29.53 14.79
N ASP A 576 -51.91 29.40 13.49
CA ASP A 576 -51.20 30.16 12.45
C ASP A 576 -51.42 31.68 12.59
N ARG A 577 -52.62 32.10 13.00
CA ARG A 577 -52.93 33.51 13.23
C ARG A 577 -52.10 34.07 14.40
N ILE A 578 -51.94 33.30 15.47
CA ILE A 578 -51.09 33.69 16.61
C ILE A 578 -49.63 33.81 16.16
N LEU A 579 -49.10 32.83 15.43
CA LEU A 579 -47.72 32.86 14.93
C LEU A 579 -47.46 34.03 13.99
N ALA A 580 -48.41 34.35 13.10
CA ALA A 580 -48.30 35.50 12.20
C ALA A 580 -48.34 36.85 12.95
N GLN A 581 -49.13 36.94 14.04
CA GLN A 581 -49.11 38.11 14.93
C GLN A 581 -47.77 38.25 15.67
N ASP A 582 -47.19 37.14 16.14
CA ASP A 582 -45.87 37.15 16.78
C ASP A 582 -44.77 37.60 15.82
N ILE A 583 -44.84 37.17 14.55
CA ILE A 583 -43.94 37.67 13.49
C ILE A 583 -44.12 39.17 13.27
N HIS A 584 -45.36 39.67 13.30
CA HIS A 584 -45.63 41.11 13.21
C HIS A 584 -45.01 41.91 14.36
N ILE A 585 -45.08 41.37 15.58
CA ILE A 585 -44.44 41.96 16.77
C ILE A 585 -42.92 42.00 16.59
N GLU A 586 -42.29 40.89 16.18
CA GLU A 586 -40.85 40.82 15.98
C GLU A 586 -40.38 41.78 14.87
N LEU A 587 -41.16 41.92 13.78
CA LEU A 587 -40.88 42.86 12.70
C LEU A 587 -40.88 44.32 13.18
N ASN A 588 -41.79 44.69 14.09
CA ASN A 588 -41.80 46.01 14.70
C ASN A 588 -40.64 46.19 15.68
N TYR A 589 -40.30 45.16 16.44
CA TYR A 589 -39.15 45.16 17.34
C TYR A 589 -37.82 45.33 16.59
N ALA A 590 -37.65 44.68 15.43
CA ALA A 590 -36.49 44.86 14.57
C ALA A 590 -36.33 46.30 14.07
N LYS A 591 -37.43 47.00 13.73
CA LYS A 591 -37.39 48.43 13.37
C LYS A 591 -36.86 49.28 14.54
N VAL A 592 -37.27 48.98 15.76
CA VAL A 592 -36.79 49.68 16.98
C VAL A 592 -35.32 49.36 17.25
N LYS A 593 -34.89 48.09 17.18
CA LYS A 593 -33.49 47.67 17.31
C LYS A 593 -32.57 48.40 16.32
N LYS A 594 -32.99 48.55 15.07
CA LYS A 594 -32.25 49.30 14.04
C LYS A 594 -31.99 50.74 14.48
N VAL A 595 -33.00 51.41 15.04
CA VAL A 595 -32.88 52.79 15.54
C VAL A 595 -31.91 52.85 16.72
N VAL A 596 -32.02 51.95 17.69
CA VAL A 596 -31.15 51.91 18.88
C VAL A 596 -29.67 51.64 18.53
N VAL A 597 -29.41 50.74 17.57
CA VAL A 597 -28.04 50.50 17.08
C VAL A 597 -27.52 51.74 16.38
N GLN A 598 -28.29 52.34 15.46
CA GLN A 598 -27.90 53.56 14.73
C GLN A 598 -27.65 54.76 15.67
N GLU A 599 -28.41 54.88 16.76
CA GLU A 599 -28.20 55.86 17.83
C GLU A 599 -26.94 55.60 18.67
N ARG A 600 -26.64 54.33 19.00
CA ARG A 600 -25.40 53.96 19.71
C ARG A 600 -24.14 54.28 18.90
N TRP A 601 -24.14 54.01 17.60
CA TRP A 601 -23.03 54.34 16.71
C TRP A 601 -22.85 55.85 16.56
N THR A 602 -23.93 56.61 16.41
CA THR A 602 -23.87 58.08 16.32
C THR A 602 -23.44 58.74 17.64
N PHE A 603 -23.84 58.20 18.80
CA PHE A 603 -23.32 58.63 20.11
C PHE A 603 -21.84 58.26 20.31
N GLY A 604 -21.42 57.07 19.89
CA GLY A 604 -20.02 56.63 19.95
C GLY A 604 -19.09 57.52 19.12
N PHE A 605 -19.49 57.85 17.89
CA PHE A 605 -18.76 58.80 17.04
C PHE A 605 -18.74 60.21 17.62
N LYS A 606 -19.85 60.71 18.19
CA LYS A 606 -19.86 62.01 18.89
C LYS A 606 -18.94 62.02 20.11
N LYS A 607 -18.83 60.90 20.85
CA LYS A 607 -17.95 60.79 22.02
C LYS A 607 -16.47 60.69 21.65
N MET A 608 -16.13 60.06 20.52
CA MET A 608 -14.77 60.08 19.94
C MET A 608 -14.41 61.45 19.35
N ALA A 609 -15.34 62.10 18.64
CA ALA A 609 -15.14 63.46 18.14
C ALA A 609 -14.97 64.47 19.29
N HIS A 610 -15.73 64.35 20.39
CA HIS A 610 -15.53 65.20 21.57
C HIS A 610 -14.17 64.97 22.24
N ARG A 611 -13.66 63.72 22.29
CA ARG A 611 -12.31 63.44 22.81
C ARG A 611 -11.19 64.02 21.93
N GLN A 612 -11.37 64.11 20.61
CA GLN A 612 -10.41 64.79 19.74
C GLN A 612 -10.46 66.32 19.87
N VAL A 613 -11.61 66.91 20.18
CA VAL A 613 -11.73 68.37 20.40
C VAL A 613 -11.22 68.79 21.78
N GLN A 614 -11.37 67.95 22.82
CA GLN A 614 -10.80 68.23 24.15
C GLN A 614 -9.26 68.07 24.22
N GLY A 615 -8.65 67.29 23.32
CA GLY A 615 -7.19 67.12 23.25
C GLY A 615 -6.42 68.27 22.59
N VAL A 616 -7.12 69.30 22.08
CA VAL A 616 -6.51 70.47 21.38
C VAL A 616 -6.54 71.74 22.24
N VAL A 617 -7.12 71.69 23.45
CA VAL A 617 -7.18 72.84 24.38
C VAL A 617 -6.17 72.73 25.54
N ASP A 618 -5.52 71.57 25.70
CA ASP A 618 -4.44 71.35 26.69
C ASP A 618 -3.09 71.03 25.99
N VAL A 619 -2.62 71.90 25.10
CA VAL A 619 -1.22 71.98 24.65
C VAL A 619 -0.76 73.43 24.64
#